data_AF-A0A8D8JBB3-F1
#
_entry.id   AF-A0A8D8JBB3-F1
#
_cell.length_a   1.000
_cell.length_b   1.000
_cell.length_c   1.000
_cell.angle_alpha   90.00
_cell.angle_beta   90.00
_cell.angle_gamma   90.00
#
_symmetry.space_group_name_H-M   'P 1'
#
loop_
_entity.id
_entity.type
_entity.pdbx_description
1 polymer ?
#
loop_
_entity_poly.entity_id
_entity_poly.type
_entity_poly.pdbx_seq_one_letter_code
_entity_poly.pdbx_strand_id
1 'polypeptide(L)'
;MAAEFLAENNVCGQTILQIVAEGNTIICELLRLKEFIPEVFCLKTKEEQQKYGEIIMDFSYFQISDAQEARIEADEKLQALDEEIRENYLVILNRFYIVFESIHKYIKELNTFLDELNGGMFIQQSMEKVFQDEEGKQLMCEALYLYGVMLLVVDLQIPGLVRERLLVAYNRYSALKTDGDSNIDEVCKLLRSTGYNDGSTSSSTLSSFAASKKTQNYPEDYFGRVPVNPVYVEMVIGRLRSDDVYNQISVYPLPEHRSTALANQAGMLYVCLFFATNMLHNQASRMREIVDKFFSDNWIVSFYMGITVNLLNAWDPFKAAKSAMLNTFDSGNLREICSKQKRSMETLLNRTRSILKEGNLTEQKLLDNIPKVTALIRECNITVRWVMLHTGQPVIDVGSAASLKKCRQVKELIESDIDFKGIEFFELLLNTAQLEVKIREILKRLLDERQERWDSFKKEACERVQDLADAYSGEKPFGKMKKNDSLSKWFLNIGREITKLSNEDKELSVSGRNIIQLIQALEEVQDFHDLSKNMQVKQNMVET
;
A
#
# COMPACT_ATOMS: atom_id res chain seq x y z
N MET A 1 11.94 27.47 -9.35
CA MET A 1 11.29 26.18 -9.61
C MET A 1 12.40 25.15 -9.64
N ALA A 2 12.48 24.29 -8.62
CA ALA A 2 13.29 23.08 -8.76
C ALA A 2 12.71 22.30 -9.94
N ALA A 3 13.55 21.82 -10.86
CA ALA A 3 13.08 20.91 -11.90
C ALA A 3 12.48 19.69 -11.22
N GLU A 4 11.26 19.30 -11.61
CA GLU A 4 10.59 18.12 -11.09
C GLU A 4 11.48 16.89 -11.32
N PHE A 5 11.69 16.08 -10.28
CA PHE A 5 12.61 14.95 -10.38
C PHE A 5 12.16 13.95 -11.43
N LEU A 6 10.84 13.77 -11.58
CA LEU A 6 10.23 12.90 -12.59
C LEU A 6 9.89 13.59 -13.92
N ALA A 7 10.46 14.77 -14.20
CA ALA A 7 10.32 15.37 -15.53
C ALA A 7 10.94 14.48 -16.62
N GLU A 8 10.36 14.48 -17.82
CA GLU A 8 10.82 13.63 -18.95
C GLU A 8 12.29 13.88 -19.33
N ASN A 9 12.80 15.08 -19.07
CA ASN A 9 14.18 15.46 -19.35
C ASN A 9 15.17 15.06 -18.24
N ASN A 10 14.69 14.62 -17.06
CA ASN A 10 15.56 14.10 -16.01
C ASN A 10 15.77 12.61 -16.17
N VAL A 11 16.79 12.24 -16.95
CA VAL A 11 17.13 10.83 -17.24
C VAL A 11 17.30 10.02 -15.96
N CYS A 12 17.92 10.58 -14.91
CA CYS A 12 18.11 9.88 -13.63
C CYS A 12 16.77 9.49 -12.98
N GLY A 13 15.80 10.40 -12.97
CA GLY A 13 14.46 10.14 -12.43
C GLY A 13 13.68 9.15 -13.28
N GLN A 14 13.76 9.27 -14.61
CA GLN A 14 13.10 8.34 -15.53
C GLN A 14 13.68 6.91 -15.44
N THR A 15 15.00 6.76 -15.31
CA THR A 15 15.64 5.44 -15.19
C THR A 15 15.17 4.70 -13.94
N ILE A 16 15.19 5.35 -12.76
CA ILE A 16 14.74 4.68 -11.53
C ILE A 16 13.22 4.43 -11.53
N LEU A 17 12.43 5.34 -12.12
CA LEU A 17 11.00 5.14 -12.31
C LEU A 17 10.71 3.91 -13.19
N GLN A 18 11.44 3.75 -14.29
CA GLN A 18 11.33 2.60 -15.19
C GLN A 18 11.67 1.29 -14.47
N ILE A 19 12.77 1.26 -13.71
CA ILE A 19 13.16 0.09 -12.90
C ILE A 19 12.00 -0.26 -11.94
N VAL A 20 11.47 0.70 -11.18
CA VAL A 20 10.35 0.44 -10.25
C VAL A 20 9.09 -0.06 -10.97
N ALA A 21 8.77 0.47 -12.15
CA ALA A 21 7.64 0.03 -12.96
C ALA A 21 7.81 -1.42 -13.47
N GLU A 22 9.01 -1.78 -13.92
CA GLU A 22 9.36 -3.15 -14.31
C GLU A 22 9.25 -4.11 -13.12
N GLY A 23 9.65 -3.66 -11.93
CA GLY A 23 9.54 -4.48 -10.73
C GLY A 23 8.10 -4.88 -10.40
N ASN A 24 7.17 -3.93 -10.50
CA ASN A 24 5.74 -4.22 -10.35
C ASN A 24 5.25 -5.20 -11.43
N THR A 25 5.72 -5.05 -12.67
CA THR A 25 5.32 -5.91 -13.80
C THR A 25 5.79 -7.35 -13.59
N ILE A 26 7.01 -7.56 -13.10
CA ILE A 26 7.58 -8.89 -12.79
C ILE A 26 6.74 -9.58 -11.71
N ILE A 27 6.40 -8.89 -10.62
CA ILE A 27 5.60 -9.47 -9.54
C ILE A 27 4.18 -9.81 -10.03
N CYS A 28 3.58 -8.97 -10.87
CA CYS A 28 2.29 -9.26 -11.48
C CYS A 28 2.32 -10.53 -12.33
N GLU A 29 3.32 -10.71 -13.20
CA GLU A 29 3.42 -11.92 -14.01
C GLU A 29 3.76 -13.15 -13.15
N LEU A 30 4.58 -13.01 -12.10
CA LEU A 30 4.80 -14.09 -11.12
C LEU A 30 3.51 -14.55 -10.46
N LEU A 31 2.70 -13.61 -9.98
CA LEU A 31 1.42 -13.89 -9.33
C LEU A 31 0.37 -14.44 -10.30
N ARG A 32 0.52 -14.19 -11.60
CA ARG A 32 -0.29 -14.83 -12.64
C ARG A 32 0.18 -16.26 -12.91
N LEU A 33 1.49 -16.46 -13.10
CA LEU A 33 2.07 -17.75 -13.46
C LEU A 33 1.97 -18.80 -12.35
N LYS A 34 1.85 -18.40 -11.08
CA LYS A 34 1.66 -19.35 -9.97
C LYS A 34 0.48 -20.31 -10.19
N GLU A 35 -0.55 -19.89 -10.91
CA GLU A 35 -1.75 -20.69 -11.21
C GLU A 35 -1.56 -21.63 -12.41
N PHE A 36 -0.45 -21.49 -13.14
CA PHE A 36 -0.14 -22.26 -14.36
C PHE A 36 1.07 -23.19 -14.19
N ILE A 37 1.50 -23.46 -12.96
CA ILE A 37 2.54 -24.46 -12.68
C ILE A 37 2.00 -25.82 -13.12
N PRO A 38 2.62 -26.51 -14.12
CA PRO A 38 2.07 -27.77 -14.57
C PRO A 38 2.26 -28.86 -13.50
N GLU A 39 1.18 -29.59 -13.19
CA GLU A 39 1.15 -30.54 -12.06
C GLU A 39 2.23 -31.62 -12.17
N VAL A 40 2.56 -32.05 -13.40
CA VAL A 40 3.60 -33.05 -13.67
C VAL A 40 4.99 -32.66 -13.13
N PHE A 41 5.29 -31.36 -13.01
CA PHE A 41 6.56 -30.87 -12.45
C PHE A 41 6.59 -30.91 -10.92
N CYS A 42 5.43 -31.07 -10.26
CA CYS A 42 5.36 -31.18 -8.82
C CYS A 42 5.81 -32.56 -8.33
N LEU A 43 5.55 -33.64 -9.08
CA LEU A 43 5.86 -35.03 -8.73
C LEU A 43 5.39 -35.39 -7.31
N LYS A 44 4.10 -35.15 -7.03
CA LYS A 44 3.51 -35.29 -5.69
C LYS A 44 3.32 -36.76 -5.33
N THR A 45 2.96 -37.60 -6.30
CA THR A 45 2.67 -39.02 -6.06
C THR A 45 3.85 -39.92 -6.40
N LYS A 46 3.91 -41.11 -5.78
CA LYS A 46 4.92 -42.12 -6.11
C LYS A 46 4.80 -42.60 -7.55
N GLU A 47 3.59 -42.65 -8.09
CA GLU A 47 3.31 -43.04 -9.47
C GLU A 47 3.87 -42.00 -10.46
N GLU A 48 3.66 -40.70 -10.19
CA GLU A 48 4.26 -39.62 -10.97
C GLU A 48 5.79 -39.66 -10.92
N GLN A 49 6.36 -39.88 -9.73
CA GLN A 49 7.81 -40.01 -9.57
C GLN A 49 8.38 -41.19 -10.35
N GLN A 50 7.70 -42.33 -10.36
CA GLN A 50 8.11 -43.50 -11.15
C GLN A 50 7.96 -43.28 -12.65
N LYS A 51 6.92 -42.57 -13.09
CA LYS A 51 6.64 -42.33 -14.51
C LYS A 51 7.53 -41.24 -15.09
N TYR A 52 7.63 -40.10 -14.42
CA TYR A 52 8.23 -38.87 -14.96
C TYR A 52 9.60 -38.53 -14.35
N GLY A 53 9.99 -39.15 -13.23
CA GLY A 53 11.19 -38.77 -12.48
C GLY A 53 12.51 -38.97 -13.21
N GLU A 54 12.54 -39.82 -14.25
CA GLU A 54 13.72 -39.97 -15.11
C GLU A 54 13.85 -38.85 -16.15
N ILE A 55 12.77 -38.13 -16.47
CA ILE A 55 12.80 -37.02 -17.44
C ILE A 55 12.80 -35.67 -16.72
N ILE A 56 11.96 -35.52 -15.70
CA ILE A 56 11.79 -34.29 -14.94
C ILE A 56 12.72 -34.31 -13.74
N MET A 57 13.94 -33.83 -13.97
CA MET A 57 15.01 -33.77 -12.97
C MET A 57 15.18 -32.35 -12.41
N ASP A 58 15.61 -32.27 -11.15
CA ASP A 58 16.04 -31.00 -10.53
C ASP A 58 17.48 -30.67 -10.94
N PHE A 59 18.13 -29.71 -10.26
CA PHE A 59 19.50 -29.29 -10.60
C PHE A 59 20.57 -30.39 -10.49
N SER A 60 20.25 -31.56 -9.95
CA SER A 60 21.13 -32.73 -10.03
C SER A 60 21.40 -33.16 -11.48
N TYR A 61 20.49 -32.86 -12.42
CA TYR A 61 20.66 -33.11 -13.85
C TYR A 61 21.99 -32.58 -14.40
N PHE A 62 22.37 -31.35 -14.03
CA PHE A 62 23.58 -30.70 -14.56
C PHE A 62 24.88 -31.42 -14.20
N GLN A 63 24.86 -32.32 -13.20
CA GLN A 63 26.03 -33.13 -12.84
C GLN A 63 26.15 -34.40 -13.69
N ILE A 64 25.07 -34.81 -14.35
CA ILE A 64 24.96 -36.09 -15.08
C ILE A 64 24.36 -35.93 -16.48
N SER A 65 24.35 -34.71 -17.04
CA SER A 65 23.63 -34.37 -18.27
C SER A 65 23.94 -35.32 -19.42
N ASP A 66 25.22 -35.57 -19.68
CA ASP A 66 25.67 -36.40 -20.81
C ASP A 66 25.22 -37.85 -20.68
N ALA A 67 25.31 -38.40 -19.46
CA ALA A 67 24.87 -39.76 -19.17
C ALA A 67 23.33 -39.88 -19.25
N GLN A 68 22.62 -38.82 -18.83
CA GLN A 68 21.17 -38.81 -18.84
C GLN A 68 20.61 -38.68 -20.26
N GLU A 69 21.14 -37.80 -21.10
CA GLU A 69 20.70 -37.69 -22.50
C GLU A 69 21.00 -38.98 -23.28
N ALA A 70 22.18 -39.58 -23.11
CA ALA A 70 22.50 -40.88 -23.74
C ALA A 70 21.54 -42.00 -23.32
N ARG A 71 21.06 -41.96 -22.07
CA ARG A 71 20.05 -42.91 -21.57
C ARG A 71 18.68 -42.68 -22.19
N ILE A 72 18.25 -41.42 -22.32
CA ILE A 72 16.99 -41.07 -22.97
C ILE A 72 17.04 -41.47 -24.44
N GLU A 73 18.16 -41.23 -25.13
CA GLU A 73 18.37 -41.64 -26.52
C GLU A 73 18.38 -43.17 -26.71
N ALA A 74 18.76 -43.95 -25.70
CA ALA A 74 18.81 -45.41 -25.79
C ALA A 74 17.48 -46.12 -25.51
N ASP A 75 16.48 -45.45 -24.92
CA ASP A 75 15.20 -46.05 -24.52
C ASP A 75 14.01 -45.38 -25.24
N GLU A 76 13.37 -46.11 -26.16
CA GLU A 76 12.22 -45.63 -26.94
C GLU A 76 11.07 -45.09 -26.08
N LYS A 77 10.86 -45.65 -24.87
CA LYS A 77 9.80 -45.17 -23.97
C LYS A 77 10.15 -43.83 -23.35
N LEU A 78 11.42 -43.62 -23.00
CA LEU A 78 11.89 -42.33 -22.47
C LEU A 78 11.89 -41.26 -23.55
N GLN A 79 12.26 -41.59 -24.80
CA GLN A 79 12.15 -40.67 -25.93
C GLN A 79 10.70 -40.20 -26.15
N ALA A 80 9.76 -41.14 -26.20
CA ALA A 80 8.35 -40.81 -26.40
C ALA A 80 7.80 -39.94 -25.28
N LEU A 81 8.20 -40.21 -24.04
CA LEU A 81 7.80 -39.42 -22.88
C LEU A 81 8.43 -38.02 -22.87
N ASP A 82 9.70 -37.90 -23.25
CA ASP A 82 10.40 -36.62 -23.34
C ASP A 82 9.79 -35.73 -24.42
N GLU A 83 9.44 -36.31 -25.57
CA GLU A 83 8.72 -35.62 -26.64
C GLU A 83 7.32 -35.16 -26.18
N GLU A 84 6.56 -36.02 -25.51
CA GLU A 84 5.24 -35.68 -24.95
C GLU A 84 5.33 -34.48 -23.99
N ILE A 85 6.32 -34.47 -23.09
CA ILE A 85 6.51 -33.35 -22.16
C ILE A 85 6.91 -32.08 -22.91
N ARG A 86 7.82 -32.19 -23.89
CA ARG A 86 8.29 -31.05 -24.68
C ARG A 86 7.14 -30.39 -25.45
N GLU A 87 6.37 -31.16 -26.22
CA GLU A 87 5.28 -30.63 -27.05
C GLU A 87 4.19 -29.96 -26.19
N ASN A 88 3.87 -30.56 -25.04
CA ASN A 88 2.81 -30.05 -24.17
C ASN A 88 3.22 -28.82 -23.35
N TYR A 89 4.48 -28.74 -22.92
CA TYR A 89 4.90 -27.77 -21.89
C TYR A 89 5.93 -26.73 -22.34
N LEU A 90 6.54 -26.83 -23.52
CA LEU A 90 7.58 -25.87 -23.95
C LEU A 90 7.12 -24.41 -23.90
N VAL A 91 5.89 -24.12 -24.31
CA VAL A 91 5.34 -22.75 -24.29
C VAL A 91 5.26 -22.19 -22.87
N ILE A 92 4.79 -22.98 -21.92
CA ILE A 92 4.68 -22.53 -20.52
C ILE A 92 6.05 -22.48 -19.84
N LEU A 93 6.95 -23.42 -20.15
CA LEU A 93 8.34 -23.40 -19.69
C LEU A 93 9.06 -22.11 -20.13
N ASN A 94 8.87 -21.68 -21.38
CA ASN A 94 9.41 -20.41 -21.87
C ASN A 94 8.89 -19.21 -21.06
N ARG A 95 7.60 -19.19 -20.72
CA ARG A 95 7.02 -18.10 -19.90
C ARG A 95 7.60 -18.08 -18.48
N PHE A 96 7.76 -19.24 -17.84
CA PHE A 96 8.41 -19.34 -16.54
C PHE A 96 9.86 -18.85 -16.60
N TYR A 97 10.63 -19.28 -17.61
CA TYR A 97 12.01 -18.82 -17.78
C TYR A 97 12.11 -17.31 -17.96
N ILE A 98 11.26 -16.69 -18.81
CA ILE A 98 11.28 -15.23 -19.01
C ILE A 98 11.10 -14.50 -17.69
N VAL A 99 10.14 -14.89 -16.86
CA VAL A 99 9.90 -14.22 -15.58
C VAL A 99 11.04 -14.45 -14.60
N PHE A 100 11.59 -15.66 -14.55
CA PHE A 100 12.76 -15.99 -13.75
C PHE A 100 13.99 -15.18 -14.15
N GLU A 101 14.21 -15.02 -15.45
CA GLU A 101 15.27 -14.18 -16.00
C GLU A 101 15.04 -12.70 -15.70
N SER A 102 13.78 -12.22 -15.78
CA SER A 102 13.45 -10.82 -15.46
C SER A 102 13.77 -10.44 -14.02
N ILE A 103 13.62 -11.34 -13.04
CA ILE A 103 14.03 -11.06 -11.64
C ILE A 103 15.53 -10.79 -11.55
N HIS A 104 16.32 -11.58 -12.28
CA HIS A 104 17.77 -11.43 -12.31
C HIS A 104 18.21 -10.18 -13.09
N LYS A 105 17.54 -9.88 -14.21
CA LYS A 105 17.76 -8.64 -14.99
C LYS A 105 17.45 -7.40 -14.15
N TYR A 106 16.33 -7.39 -13.44
CA TYR A 106 15.93 -6.29 -12.55
C TYR A 106 17.05 -5.89 -11.59
N ILE A 107 17.63 -6.86 -10.88
CA ILE A 107 18.69 -6.55 -9.89
C ILE A 107 20.00 -6.15 -10.55
N LYS A 108 20.31 -6.70 -11.74
CA LYS A 108 21.45 -6.24 -12.55
C LYS A 108 21.29 -4.79 -12.98
N GLU A 109 20.10 -4.40 -13.45
CA GLU A 109 19.77 -3.05 -13.89
C GLU A 109 19.79 -2.08 -12.70
N LEU A 110 19.24 -2.46 -11.56
CA LEU A 110 19.33 -1.67 -10.33
C LEU A 110 20.79 -1.45 -9.90
N ASN A 111 21.60 -2.51 -9.86
CA ASN A 111 23.02 -2.38 -9.52
C ASN A 111 23.77 -1.50 -10.53
N THR A 112 23.48 -1.64 -11.82
CA THR A 112 24.06 -0.81 -12.88
C THR A 112 23.69 0.66 -12.69
N PHE A 113 22.42 0.96 -12.40
CA PHE A 113 21.95 2.30 -12.10
C PHE A 113 22.69 2.90 -10.89
N LEU A 114 22.87 2.12 -9.82
CA LEU A 114 23.61 2.56 -8.62
C LEU A 114 25.08 2.85 -8.93
N ASP A 115 25.70 2.03 -9.78
CA ASP A 115 27.09 2.22 -10.21
C ASP A 115 27.23 3.45 -11.11
N GLU A 116 26.32 3.68 -12.05
CA GLU A 116 26.26 4.88 -12.89
C GLU A 116 26.07 6.17 -12.08
N LEU A 117 25.21 6.10 -11.06
CA LEU A 117 24.95 7.19 -10.13
C LEU A 117 26.18 7.53 -9.28
N ASN A 118 26.92 6.52 -8.81
CA ASN A 118 28.17 6.70 -8.09
C ASN A 118 29.32 7.15 -9.01
N GLY A 119 29.31 6.70 -10.26
CA GLY A 119 30.27 7.06 -11.30
C GLY A 119 30.05 8.47 -11.88
N GLY A 120 28.97 9.15 -11.50
CA GLY A 120 28.66 10.51 -11.95
C GLY A 120 28.15 10.60 -13.39
N MET A 121 27.61 9.50 -13.94
CA MET A 121 27.03 9.47 -15.29
C MET A 121 25.82 10.40 -15.41
N PHE A 122 25.03 10.52 -14.34
CA PHE A 122 23.94 11.47 -14.25
C PHE A 122 24.46 12.84 -13.79
N ILE A 123 24.55 13.77 -14.73
CA ILE A 123 25.08 15.13 -14.49
C ILE A 123 24.34 15.78 -13.32
N GLN A 124 25.10 16.28 -12.34
CA GLN A 124 24.61 16.93 -11.12
C GLN A 124 23.78 16.05 -10.18
N GLN A 125 23.60 14.75 -10.45
CA GLN A 125 22.93 13.82 -9.53
C GLN A 125 23.95 13.01 -8.74
N SER A 126 23.54 12.58 -7.55
CA SER A 126 24.27 11.65 -6.69
C SER A 126 23.27 10.89 -5.83
N MET A 127 23.68 9.79 -5.22
CA MET A 127 22.82 9.03 -4.29
C MET A 127 22.23 9.92 -3.21
N GLU A 128 23.05 10.76 -2.59
CA GLU A 128 22.62 11.69 -1.56
C GLU A 128 21.57 12.69 -2.06
N LYS A 129 21.73 13.23 -3.28
CA LYS A 129 20.78 14.18 -3.87
C LYS A 129 19.45 13.51 -4.20
N VAL A 130 19.48 12.30 -4.77
CA VAL A 130 18.25 11.56 -5.05
C VAL A 130 17.48 11.26 -3.76
N PHE A 131 18.17 10.92 -2.67
CA PHE A 131 17.52 10.72 -1.36
C PHE A 131 17.08 12.01 -0.65
N GLN A 132 17.51 13.19 -1.10
CA GLN A 132 17.01 14.48 -0.61
C GLN A 132 15.73 14.90 -1.34
N ASP A 133 15.50 14.37 -2.54
CA ASP A 133 14.26 14.56 -3.28
C ASP A 133 13.14 13.65 -2.76
N GLU A 134 11.91 14.14 -2.69
CA GLU A 134 10.78 13.37 -2.16
C GLU A 134 10.42 12.18 -3.06
N GLU A 135 10.36 12.39 -4.37
CA GLU A 135 10.04 11.34 -5.35
C GLU A 135 11.22 10.37 -5.49
N GLY A 136 12.45 10.91 -5.55
CA GLY A 136 13.68 10.14 -5.62
C GLY A 136 13.86 9.19 -4.42
N LYS A 137 13.69 9.69 -3.20
CA LYS A 137 13.74 8.89 -1.97
C LYS A 137 12.70 7.77 -1.99
N GLN A 138 11.48 8.05 -2.43
CA GLN A 138 10.42 7.04 -2.53
C GLN A 138 10.82 5.93 -3.51
N LEU A 139 11.19 6.27 -4.74
CA LEU A 139 11.55 5.29 -5.77
C LEU A 139 12.79 4.47 -5.39
N MET A 140 13.78 5.12 -4.75
CA MET A 140 14.95 4.42 -4.22
C MET A 140 14.59 3.42 -3.12
N CYS A 141 13.60 3.71 -2.27
CA CYS A 141 13.14 2.74 -1.28
C CYS A 141 12.33 1.61 -1.93
N GLU A 142 11.47 1.93 -2.90
CA GLU A 142 10.64 0.98 -3.63
C GLU A 142 11.47 -0.01 -4.45
N ALA A 143 12.56 0.43 -5.08
CA ALA A 143 13.38 -0.45 -5.90
C ALA A 143 13.99 -1.63 -5.11
N LEU A 144 14.62 -1.35 -3.96
CA LEU A 144 15.15 -2.41 -3.09
C LEU A 144 14.03 -3.31 -2.54
N TYR A 145 12.93 -2.69 -2.12
CA TYR A 145 11.77 -3.40 -1.58
C TYR A 145 11.16 -4.36 -2.61
N LEU A 146 10.94 -3.91 -3.85
CA LEU A 146 10.35 -4.73 -4.92
C LEU A 146 11.23 -5.94 -5.25
N TYR A 147 12.56 -5.78 -5.28
CA TYR A 147 13.45 -6.92 -5.43
C TYR A 147 13.25 -7.95 -4.31
N GLY A 148 13.25 -7.50 -3.06
CA GLY A 148 13.01 -8.38 -1.92
C GLY A 148 11.62 -9.06 -1.97
N VAL A 149 10.60 -8.35 -2.44
CA VAL A 149 9.26 -8.92 -2.66
C VAL A 149 9.30 -10.00 -3.74
N MET A 150 9.98 -9.79 -4.87
CA MET A 150 10.12 -10.82 -5.91
C MET A 150 10.71 -12.10 -5.32
N LEU A 151 11.80 -11.98 -4.55
CA LEU A 151 12.45 -13.13 -3.93
C LEU A 151 11.49 -13.90 -3.02
N LEU A 152 10.80 -13.19 -2.12
CA LEU A 152 9.85 -13.79 -1.17
C LEU A 152 8.64 -14.40 -1.86
N VAL A 153 8.06 -13.72 -2.86
CA VAL A 153 6.88 -14.17 -3.59
C VAL A 153 7.20 -15.41 -4.41
N VAL A 154 8.35 -15.47 -5.08
CA VAL A 154 8.75 -16.67 -5.81
C VAL A 154 8.88 -17.86 -4.87
N ASP A 155 9.58 -17.70 -3.75
CA ASP A 155 9.74 -18.76 -2.76
C ASP A 155 8.40 -19.22 -2.18
N LEU A 156 7.49 -18.28 -1.93
CA LEU A 156 6.16 -18.56 -1.39
C LEU A 156 5.28 -19.31 -2.38
N GLN A 157 5.29 -18.92 -3.65
CA GLN A 157 4.32 -19.39 -4.64
C GLN A 157 4.83 -20.57 -5.48
N ILE A 158 6.14 -20.73 -5.64
CA ILE A 158 6.74 -21.78 -6.48
C ILE A 158 7.79 -22.55 -5.67
N PRO A 159 7.51 -23.80 -5.27
CA PRO A 159 8.44 -24.59 -4.46
C PRO A 159 9.82 -24.72 -5.12
N GLY A 160 10.87 -24.77 -4.30
CA GLY A 160 12.27 -24.82 -4.75
C GLY A 160 12.52 -25.89 -5.81
N LEU A 161 12.21 -27.15 -5.49
CA LEU A 161 12.37 -28.27 -6.42
C LEU A 161 11.57 -28.11 -7.72
N VAL A 162 10.40 -27.47 -7.66
CA VAL A 162 9.59 -27.23 -8.86
C VAL A 162 10.27 -26.19 -9.75
N ARG A 163 10.79 -25.09 -9.18
CA ARG A 163 11.57 -24.10 -9.93
C ARG A 163 12.77 -24.73 -10.62
N GLU A 164 13.52 -25.57 -9.90
CA GLU A 164 14.69 -26.26 -10.44
C GLU A 164 14.31 -27.15 -11.62
N ARG A 165 13.24 -27.95 -11.49
CA ARG A 165 12.75 -28.83 -12.58
C ARG A 165 12.26 -28.06 -13.80
N LEU A 166 11.56 -26.95 -13.60
CA LEU A 166 11.11 -26.08 -14.69
C LEU A 166 12.30 -25.51 -15.46
N LEU A 167 13.33 -25.05 -14.74
CA LEU A 167 14.55 -24.51 -15.34
C LEU A 167 15.36 -25.58 -16.09
N VAL A 168 15.47 -26.79 -15.53
CA VAL A 168 16.15 -27.91 -16.19
C VAL A 168 15.41 -28.33 -17.46
N ALA A 169 14.08 -28.49 -17.41
CA ALA A 169 13.30 -28.83 -18.59
C ALA A 169 13.35 -27.73 -19.66
N TYR A 170 13.28 -26.46 -19.27
CA TYR A 170 13.50 -25.35 -20.19
C TYR A 170 14.89 -25.45 -20.84
N ASN A 171 15.95 -25.66 -20.05
CA ASN A 171 17.31 -25.78 -20.58
C ASN A 171 17.44 -26.93 -21.58
N ARG A 172 16.92 -28.12 -21.25
CA ARG A 172 16.94 -29.31 -22.12
C ARG A 172 16.22 -29.06 -23.45
N TYR A 173 15.02 -28.46 -23.42
CA TYR A 173 14.20 -28.27 -24.62
C TYR A 173 14.54 -27.02 -25.43
N SER A 174 15.15 -26.01 -24.80
CA SER A 174 15.50 -24.74 -25.45
C SER A 174 16.98 -24.64 -25.84
N ALA A 175 17.85 -25.58 -25.41
CA ALA A 175 19.26 -25.65 -25.83
C ALA A 175 19.45 -25.78 -27.34
N LEU A 176 18.42 -26.20 -28.08
CA LEU A 176 18.43 -26.22 -29.55
C LEU A 176 18.23 -24.83 -30.20
N LYS A 177 18.00 -23.76 -29.42
CA LYS A 177 17.65 -22.41 -29.92
C LYS A 177 18.53 -21.26 -29.43
N THR A 178 19.48 -21.46 -28.52
CA THR A 178 20.24 -20.35 -27.91
C THR A 178 21.71 -20.37 -28.30
N ASP A 179 22.04 -19.51 -29.26
CA ASP A 179 23.39 -18.95 -29.40
C ASP A 179 23.78 -18.27 -28.07
N GLY A 180 24.79 -18.78 -27.38
CA GLY A 180 25.77 -18.09 -26.49
C GLY A 180 25.36 -17.12 -25.36
N ASP A 181 24.15 -16.55 -25.32
CA ASP A 181 23.83 -15.32 -24.56
C ASP A 181 22.77 -15.51 -23.45
N SER A 182 22.36 -16.75 -23.15
CA SER A 182 21.37 -16.99 -22.08
C SER A 182 22.00 -16.84 -20.69
N ASN A 183 21.40 -16.04 -19.80
CA ASN A 183 21.84 -15.87 -18.41
C ASN A 183 21.46 -17.07 -17.51
N ILE A 184 21.28 -18.27 -18.08
CA ILE A 184 20.67 -19.44 -17.43
C ILE A 184 21.39 -19.84 -16.13
N ASP A 185 22.73 -19.81 -16.11
CA ASP A 185 23.52 -20.17 -14.94
C ASP A 185 23.26 -19.24 -13.75
N GLU A 186 23.19 -17.93 -14.01
CA GLU A 186 22.92 -16.94 -12.97
C GLU A 186 21.47 -17.00 -12.48
N VAL A 187 20.53 -17.26 -13.39
CA VAL A 187 19.11 -17.50 -13.04
C VAL A 187 18.99 -18.76 -12.17
N CYS A 188 19.68 -19.84 -12.53
CA CYS A 188 19.72 -21.07 -11.73
C CYS A 188 20.35 -20.83 -10.35
N LYS A 189 21.46 -20.09 -10.26
CA LYS A 189 22.05 -19.70 -8.96
C LYS A 189 21.04 -18.94 -8.12
N LEU A 190 20.38 -17.93 -8.69
CA LEU A 190 19.40 -17.11 -7.99
C LEU A 190 18.20 -17.91 -7.52
N LEU A 191 17.69 -18.88 -8.29
CA LEU A 191 16.43 -19.59 -8.02
C LEU A 191 16.59 -21.00 -7.45
N ARG A 192 17.83 -21.42 -7.13
CA ARG A 192 18.11 -22.67 -6.43
C ARG A 192 17.23 -22.83 -5.19
N SER A 193 16.83 -24.05 -4.87
CA SER A 193 15.99 -24.30 -3.71
C SER A 193 16.60 -23.70 -2.43
N THR A 194 15.75 -23.03 -1.67
CA THR A 194 16.05 -22.44 -0.36
C THR A 194 15.65 -23.37 0.78
N GLY A 195 15.01 -24.50 0.48
CA GLY A 195 14.41 -25.39 1.48
C GLY A 195 13.12 -24.86 2.11
N TYR A 196 12.68 -23.64 1.78
CA TYR A 196 11.50 -23.00 2.38
C TYR A 196 10.21 -23.81 2.18
N ASN A 197 10.03 -24.41 0.99
CA ASN A 197 8.82 -25.15 0.59
C ASN A 197 9.09 -26.62 0.17
N ASP A 198 10.27 -27.17 0.48
CA ASP A 198 10.68 -28.50 -0.03
C ASP A 198 9.95 -29.69 0.64
N GLY A 199 9.18 -29.46 1.71
CA GLY A 199 8.48 -30.49 2.48
C GLY A 199 6.97 -30.65 2.22
N SER A 200 6.34 -29.81 1.38
CA SER A 200 4.88 -29.75 1.25
C SER A 200 4.31 -30.52 0.06
N THR A 201 4.71 -31.78 -0.12
CA THR A 201 4.09 -32.67 -1.14
C THR A 201 2.75 -33.27 -0.70
N SER A 202 2.27 -33.01 0.53
CA SER A 202 0.92 -33.37 0.96
C SER A 202 -0.04 -32.19 0.90
N SER A 203 -1.16 -32.41 0.22
CA SER A 203 -2.31 -31.54 -0.02
C SER A 203 -2.68 -30.56 1.10
N SER A 204 -3.07 -29.34 0.68
CA SER A 204 -4.02 -28.41 1.33
C SER A 204 -3.80 -28.06 2.79
N THR A 205 -3.84 -26.75 3.07
CA THR A 205 -3.70 -26.06 4.37
C THR A 205 -2.27 -25.89 4.89
N LEU A 206 -1.95 -24.63 5.16
CA LEU A 206 -0.77 -24.03 5.81
C LEU A 206 0.47 -24.93 6.00
N SER A 207 1.54 -24.51 5.34
CA SER A 207 2.91 -25.03 5.44
C SER A 207 3.36 -25.25 6.88
N SER A 208 3.43 -26.51 7.30
CA SER A 208 4.17 -26.89 8.51
C SER A 208 5.65 -27.05 8.15
N PHE A 209 6.50 -26.23 8.76
CA PHE A 209 7.95 -26.31 8.62
C PHE A 209 8.47 -27.51 9.43
N ALA A 210 8.92 -28.57 8.75
CA ALA A 210 9.90 -29.45 9.34
C ALA A 210 11.28 -28.81 9.11
N ALA A 211 11.92 -28.34 10.18
CA ALA A 211 13.27 -27.79 10.14
C ALA A 211 14.26 -28.86 9.64
N SER A 212 14.43 -28.96 8.33
CA SER A 212 15.46 -29.78 7.71
C SER A 212 16.79 -29.03 7.76
N LYS A 213 17.92 -29.74 7.69
CA LYS A 213 19.27 -29.14 7.65
C LYS A 213 19.46 -28.10 6.52
N LYS A 214 18.58 -28.08 5.51
CA LYS A 214 18.66 -27.19 4.33
C LYS A 214 18.14 -25.77 4.55
N THR A 215 17.54 -25.44 5.70
CA THR A 215 16.99 -24.10 5.99
C THR A 215 17.81 -23.29 7.00
N GLN A 216 19.03 -23.73 7.35
CA GLN A 216 19.81 -23.18 8.46
C GLN A 216 20.16 -21.68 8.37
N ASN A 217 20.19 -21.10 7.16
CA ASN A 217 20.56 -19.70 6.93
C ASN A 217 19.51 -18.94 6.11
N TYR A 218 18.28 -19.44 6.01
CA TYR A 218 17.21 -18.72 5.34
C TYR A 218 16.66 -17.60 6.24
N PRO A 219 16.34 -16.39 5.72
CA PRO A 219 16.46 -15.94 4.32
C PRO A 219 17.82 -15.34 3.94
N GLU A 220 18.80 -15.26 4.85
CA GLU A 220 20.08 -14.56 4.64
C GLU A 220 20.83 -15.03 3.39
N ASP A 221 21.03 -16.35 3.25
CA ASP A 221 21.76 -16.92 2.10
C ASP A 221 21.02 -16.69 0.77
N TYR A 222 19.69 -16.56 0.81
CA TYR A 222 18.89 -16.33 -0.39
C TYR A 222 18.98 -14.87 -0.85
N PHE A 223 18.84 -13.92 0.08
CA PHE A 223 18.99 -12.49 -0.19
C PHE A 223 20.44 -12.11 -0.51
N GLY A 224 21.41 -12.90 -0.06
CA GLY A 224 22.84 -12.73 -0.36
C GLY A 224 23.30 -13.27 -1.71
N ARG A 225 22.44 -13.93 -2.50
CA ARG A 225 22.85 -14.55 -3.78
C ARG A 225 23.29 -13.54 -4.83
N VAL A 226 22.64 -12.38 -4.88
CA VAL A 226 23.04 -11.25 -5.71
C VAL A 226 23.24 -10.05 -4.78
N PRO A 227 24.49 -9.62 -4.54
CA PRO A 227 24.76 -8.54 -3.61
C PRO A 227 24.25 -7.21 -4.16
N VAL A 228 23.79 -6.36 -3.24
CA VAL A 228 23.40 -4.98 -3.50
C VAL A 228 24.37 -4.07 -2.76
N ASN A 229 24.64 -2.88 -3.31
CA ASN A 229 25.52 -1.90 -2.68
C ASN A 229 25.13 -1.65 -1.20
N PRO A 230 26.00 -1.98 -0.22
CA PRO A 230 25.67 -1.87 1.21
C PRO A 230 25.36 -0.45 1.66
N VAL A 231 25.96 0.57 1.02
CA VAL A 231 25.69 1.98 1.34
C VAL A 231 24.26 2.33 0.95
N TYR A 232 23.82 1.91 -0.23
CA TYR A 232 22.44 2.09 -0.67
C TYR A 232 21.45 1.38 0.26
N VAL A 233 21.73 0.13 0.67
CA VAL A 233 20.89 -0.62 1.63
C VAL A 233 20.76 0.13 2.96
N GLU A 234 21.87 0.60 3.56
CA GLU A 234 21.81 1.38 4.81
C GLU A 234 21.09 2.73 4.63
N MET A 235 21.22 3.39 3.48
CA MET A 235 20.47 4.62 3.18
C MET A 235 18.97 4.35 3.09
N VAL A 236 18.54 3.31 2.36
CA VAL A 236 17.13 2.90 2.26
C VAL A 236 16.57 2.58 3.65
N ILE A 237 17.25 1.73 4.43
CA ILE A 237 16.80 1.39 5.79
C ILE A 237 16.77 2.64 6.68
N GLY A 238 17.78 3.52 6.58
CA GLY A 238 17.83 4.78 7.33
C GLY A 238 16.64 5.69 7.04
N ARG A 239 16.26 5.83 5.76
CA ARG A 239 15.11 6.63 5.31
C ARG A 239 13.79 6.00 5.73
N LEU A 240 13.61 4.71 5.49
CA LEU A 240 12.43 3.96 5.95
C LEU A 240 12.26 3.96 7.47
N ARG A 241 13.34 4.14 8.24
CA ARG A 241 13.27 4.26 9.69
C ARG A 241 12.95 5.67 10.16
N SER A 242 13.48 6.69 9.51
CA SER A 242 13.48 8.06 10.03
C SER A 242 12.36 8.91 9.45
N ASP A 243 12.12 8.80 8.16
CA ASP A 243 11.26 9.71 7.39
C ASP A 243 9.83 9.18 7.30
N ASP A 244 8.91 10.02 6.81
CA ASP A 244 7.56 9.64 6.38
C ASP A 244 7.53 9.64 4.85
N VAL A 245 8.03 8.56 4.24
CA VAL A 245 8.30 8.46 2.80
C VAL A 245 7.05 8.70 1.95
N TYR A 246 5.87 8.40 2.49
CA TYR A 246 4.58 8.56 1.82
C TYR A 246 3.73 9.71 2.36
N ASN A 247 4.30 10.58 3.21
CA ASN A 247 3.65 11.75 3.80
C ASN A 247 2.30 11.45 4.50
N GLN A 248 2.17 10.24 5.08
CA GLN A 248 0.93 9.74 5.66
C GLN A 248 0.62 10.33 7.04
N ILE A 249 1.61 10.80 7.79
CA ILE A 249 1.39 11.38 9.14
C ILE A 249 0.47 12.60 9.06
N SER A 250 0.52 13.36 7.97
CA SER A 250 -0.39 14.49 7.73
C SER A 250 -1.87 14.06 7.68
N VAL A 251 -2.14 12.85 7.19
CA VAL A 251 -3.49 12.24 7.10
C VAL A 251 -3.93 11.65 8.44
N TYR A 252 -2.98 11.24 9.29
CA TYR A 252 -3.17 10.60 10.59
C TYR A 252 -2.63 11.47 11.74
N PRO A 253 -3.35 12.54 12.13
CA PRO A 253 -2.80 13.59 13.00
C PRO A 253 -2.61 13.17 14.46
N LEU A 254 -3.26 12.09 14.93
CA LEU A 254 -3.12 11.63 16.31
C LEU A 254 -1.85 10.76 16.42
N PRO A 255 -0.96 10.99 17.42
CA PRO A 255 0.26 10.22 17.59
C PRO A 255 0.04 8.71 17.71
N GLU A 256 -1.11 8.31 18.26
CA GLU A 256 -1.52 6.92 18.40
C GLU A 256 -1.84 6.22 17.07
N HIS A 257 -1.99 6.96 15.97
CA HIS A 257 -2.22 6.40 14.64
C HIS A 257 -0.94 6.05 13.89
N ARG A 258 0.23 6.34 14.48
CA ARG A 258 1.54 6.23 13.84
C ARG A 258 1.76 4.88 13.16
N SER A 259 1.49 3.76 13.84
CA SER A 259 1.71 2.41 13.28
C SER A 259 0.81 2.10 12.09
N THR A 260 -0.37 2.72 12.02
CA THR A 260 -1.27 2.60 10.86
C THR A 260 -0.84 3.52 9.72
N ALA A 261 -0.49 4.78 10.05
CA ALA A 261 0.00 5.75 9.07
C ALA A 261 1.25 5.22 8.33
N LEU A 262 2.17 4.62 9.08
CA LEU A 262 3.43 4.10 8.57
C LEU A 262 3.33 2.62 8.15
N ALA A 263 2.14 2.01 8.09
CA ALA A 263 2.01 0.57 7.89
C ALA A 263 2.59 0.07 6.56
N ASN A 264 2.47 0.86 5.47
CA ASN A 264 3.07 0.51 4.17
C ASN A 264 4.60 0.53 4.26
N GLN A 265 5.14 1.62 4.80
CA GLN A 265 6.58 1.80 5.03
C GLN A 265 7.15 0.73 5.97
N ALA A 266 6.39 0.31 6.98
CA ALA A 266 6.75 -0.78 7.88
C ALA A 266 6.85 -2.13 7.15
N GLY A 267 5.94 -2.39 6.20
CA GLY A 267 6.00 -3.54 5.30
C GLY A 267 7.26 -3.54 4.42
N MET A 268 7.61 -2.37 3.85
CA MET A 268 8.86 -2.22 3.11
C MET A 268 10.08 -2.44 3.99
N LEU A 269 10.10 -1.85 5.18
CA LEU A 269 11.20 -1.99 6.13
C LEU A 269 11.40 -3.45 6.54
N TYR A 270 10.32 -4.21 6.79
CA TYR A 270 10.38 -5.63 7.08
C TYR A 270 11.13 -6.40 5.99
N VAL A 271 10.81 -6.16 4.71
CA VAL A 271 11.48 -6.82 3.57
C VAL A 271 12.93 -6.34 3.44
N CYS A 272 13.17 -5.04 3.50
CA CYS A 272 14.50 -4.45 3.31
C CYS A 272 15.51 -4.88 4.39
N LEU A 273 15.05 -5.19 5.60
CA LEU A 273 15.91 -5.69 6.69
C LEU A 273 16.57 -7.04 6.35
N PHE A 274 16.03 -7.84 5.42
CA PHE A 274 16.67 -9.08 4.97
C PHE A 274 17.90 -8.86 4.08
N PHE A 275 18.11 -7.64 3.56
CA PHE A 275 19.38 -7.25 2.93
C PHE A 275 20.44 -6.80 3.96
N ALA A 276 20.06 -6.65 5.24
CA ALA A 276 20.94 -6.19 6.32
C ALA A 276 20.74 -7.03 7.60
N THR A 277 20.79 -8.36 7.48
CA THR A 277 20.42 -9.29 8.56
C THR A 277 21.29 -9.18 9.81
N ASN A 278 22.51 -8.66 9.69
CA ASN A 278 23.34 -8.29 10.84
C ASN A 278 22.59 -7.32 11.80
N MET A 279 21.72 -6.44 11.28
CA MET A 279 20.84 -5.60 12.10
C MET A 279 19.87 -6.44 12.92
N LEU A 280 19.22 -7.41 12.29
CA LEU A 280 18.25 -8.33 12.91
C LEU A 280 18.91 -9.23 13.99
N HIS A 281 20.16 -9.64 13.80
CA HIS A 281 20.89 -10.48 14.76
C HIS A 281 21.53 -9.69 15.90
N ASN A 282 22.23 -8.59 15.59
CA ASN A 282 23.22 -8.01 16.49
C ASN A 282 22.93 -6.57 16.94
N GLN A 283 22.07 -5.82 16.23
CA GLN A 283 21.86 -4.39 16.50
C GLN A 283 20.64 -4.15 17.40
N ALA A 284 20.74 -4.53 18.67
CA ALA A 284 19.63 -4.49 19.64
C ALA A 284 18.98 -3.09 19.81
N SER A 285 19.77 -2.01 19.80
CA SER A 285 19.26 -0.64 19.92
C SER A 285 18.43 -0.22 18.71
N ARG A 286 18.96 -0.45 17.50
CA ARG A 286 18.27 -0.15 16.24
C ARG A 286 16.99 -0.98 16.10
N MET A 287 17.03 -2.27 16.43
CA MET A 287 15.83 -3.12 16.38
C MET A 287 14.78 -2.70 17.39
N ARG A 288 15.17 -2.27 18.60
CA ARG A 288 14.22 -1.71 19.58
C ARG A 288 13.53 -0.47 19.04
N GLU A 289 14.29 0.48 18.50
CA GLU A 289 13.73 1.70 17.90
C GLU A 289 12.74 1.39 16.76
N ILE A 290 13.09 0.42 15.89
CA ILE A 290 12.20 -0.06 14.81
C ILE A 290 10.91 -0.63 15.39
N VAL A 291 11.00 -1.53 16.36
CA VAL A 291 9.82 -2.17 16.98
C VAL A 291 8.94 -1.14 17.67
N ASP A 292 9.52 -0.25 18.47
CA ASP A 292 8.76 0.77 19.21
C ASP A 292 8.07 1.78 18.27
N LYS A 293 8.69 2.08 17.11
CA LYS A 293 8.12 3.02 16.13
C LYS A 293 7.02 2.40 15.28
N PHE A 294 7.23 1.20 14.75
CA PHE A 294 6.39 0.61 13.70
C PHE A 294 5.53 -0.59 14.15
N PHE A 295 5.98 -1.31 15.18
CA PHE A 295 5.44 -2.63 15.54
C PHE A 295 5.05 -2.74 17.02
N SER A 296 4.84 -1.60 17.70
CA SER A 296 4.49 -1.53 19.13
C SER A 296 3.09 -2.03 19.44
N ASP A 297 2.19 -1.94 18.46
CA ASP A 297 0.79 -2.35 18.54
C ASP A 297 0.31 -3.08 17.27
N ASN A 298 1.15 -3.17 16.23
CA ASN A 298 0.80 -3.83 14.97
C ASN A 298 1.95 -4.72 14.48
N TRP A 299 1.95 -5.99 14.89
CA TRP A 299 3.02 -6.96 14.58
C TRP A 299 2.64 -7.99 13.52
N ILE A 300 1.43 -7.89 12.95
CA ILE A 300 1.04 -8.65 11.78
C ILE A 300 1.10 -7.73 10.57
N VAL A 301 2.11 -7.93 9.75
CA VAL A 301 2.49 -7.02 8.68
C VAL A 301 2.00 -7.58 7.35
N SER A 302 1.26 -6.77 6.59
CA SER A 302 1.00 -7.04 5.17
C SER A 302 2.13 -6.41 4.36
N PHE A 303 3.09 -7.22 3.92
CA PHE A 303 4.25 -6.68 3.20
C PHE A 303 4.03 -6.55 1.69
N TYR A 304 3.06 -7.25 1.08
CA TYR A 304 2.70 -7.05 -0.33
C TYR A 304 1.29 -7.58 -0.61
N MET A 305 0.38 -6.74 -1.13
CA MET A 305 -0.96 -7.13 -1.62
C MET A 305 -1.71 -8.18 -0.76
N GLY A 306 -1.73 -8.01 0.56
CA GLY A 306 -2.44 -8.91 1.48
C GLY A 306 -1.66 -10.16 1.92
N ILE A 307 -0.42 -10.35 1.45
CA ILE A 307 0.49 -11.34 2.00
C ILE A 307 0.93 -10.87 3.40
N THR A 308 0.34 -11.50 4.41
CA THR A 308 0.55 -11.17 5.82
C THR A 308 1.53 -12.11 6.50
N VAL A 309 2.33 -11.56 7.42
CA VAL A 309 3.30 -12.29 8.23
C VAL A 309 3.22 -11.84 9.68
N ASN A 310 3.33 -12.79 10.61
CA ASN A 310 3.43 -12.49 12.04
C ASN A 310 4.90 -12.36 12.45
N LEU A 311 5.31 -11.17 12.88
CA LEU A 311 6.70 -10.88 13.25
C LEU A 311 7.19 -11.68 14.47
N LEU A 312 6.29 -12.08 15.37
CA LEU A 312 6.64 -12.95 16.50
C LEU A 312 7.21 -14.29 16.02
N ASN A 313 6.77 -14.74 14.85
CA ASN A 313 7.24 -15.97 14.23
C ASN A 313 8.40 -15.72 13.26
N ALA A 314 8.22 -14.78 12.32
CA ALA A 314 9.21 -14.49 11.29
C ALA A 314 10.56 -14.02 11.86
N TRP A 315 10.55 -13.36 13.03
CA TRP A 315 11.78 -12.92 13.69
C TRP A 315 12.30 -13.85 14.78
N ASP A 316 11.71 -15.03 14.97
CA ASP A 316 12.19 -16.02 15.95
C ASP A 316 13.69 -16.40 15.79
N PRO A 317 14.23 -16.54 14.56
CA PRO A 317 15.66 -16.83 14.35
C PRO A 317 16.60 -15.66 14.67
N PHE A 318 16.08 -14.43 14.70
CA PHE A 318 16.88 -13.21 14.76
C PHE A 318 16.95 -12.64 16.18
N LYS A 319 18.09 -12.80 16.85
CA LYS A 319 18.25 -12.51 18.29
C LYS A 319 17.84 -11.08 18.68
N ALA A 320 18.36 -10.04 18.03
CA ALA A 320 18.05 -8.65 18.36
C ALA A 320 16.60 -8.29 18.04
N ALA A 321 16.08 -8.73 16.89
CA ALA A 321 14.70 -8.52 16.48
C ALA A 321 13.70 -9.22 17.42
N LYS A 322 13.93 -10.51 17.72
CA LYS A 322 13.15 -11.28 18.70
C LYS A 322 13.11 -10.60 20.06
N SER A 323 14.28 -10.19 20.56
CA SER A 323 14.36 -9.51 21.86
C SER A 323 13.58 -8.19 21.87
N ALA A 324 13.60 -7.43 20.77
CA ALA A 324 12.83 -6.19 20.66
C ALA A 324 11.32 -6.48 20.64
N MET A 325 10.88 -7.47 19.83
CA MET A 325 9.47 -7.87 19.75
C MET A 325 8.90 -8.34 21.08
N LEU A 326 9.66 -9.10 21.87
CA LEU A 326 9.17 -9.63 23.14
C LEU A 326 8.72 -8.53 24.13
N ASN A 327 9.23 -7.30 24.02
CA ASN A 327 8.79 -6.17 24.83
C ASN A 327 7.36 -5.73 24.47
N THR A 328 6.97 -5.84 23.20
CA THR A 328 5.61 -5.54 22.74
C THR A 328 4.57 -6.50 23.33
N PHE A 329 4.97 -7.75 23.59
CA PHE A 329 4.07 -8.79 24.12
C PHE A 329 4.02 -8.85 25.65
N ASP A 330 4.40 -7.77 26.34
CA ASP A 330 4.13 -7.66 27.77
C ASP A 330 2.61 -7.70 28.02
N SER A 331 2.21 -8.40 29.08
CA SER A 331 0.80 -8.61 29.42
C SER A 331 0.03 -7.32 29.67
N GLY A 332 0.69 -6.29 30.22
CA GLY A 332 0.08 -4.97 30.42
C GLY A 332 -0.22 -4.28 29.09
N ASN A 333 0.77 -4.26 28.18
CA ASN A 333 0.63 -3.65 26.86
C ASN A 333 -0.47 -4.34 26.03
N LEU A 334 -0.47 -5.67 25.98
CA LEU A 334 -1.49 -6.43 25.25
C LEU A 334 -2.90 -6.14 25.77
N ARG A 335 -3.08 -6.10 27.09
CA ARG A 335 -4.38 -5.80 27.69
C ARG A 335 -4.83 -4.37 27.40
N GLU A 336 -3.91 -3.40 27.41
CA GLU A 336 -4.20 -2.00 27.05
C GLU A 336 -4.68 -1.88 25.60
N ILE A 337 -3.94 -2.49 24.67
CA ILE A 337 -4.30 -2.53 23.24
C ILE A 337 -5.67 -3.19 23.06
N CYS A 338 -5.89 -4.37 23.64
CA CYS A 338 -7.18 -5.07 23.50
C CYS A 338 -8.34 -4.24 24.08
N SER A 339 -8.15 -3.63 25.25
CA SER A 339 -9.17 -2.77 25.89
C SER A 339 -9.51 -1.56 25.01
N LYS A 340 -8.51 -0.94 24.40
CA LYS A 340 -8.70 0.16 23.45
C LYS A 340 -9.50 -0.30 22.23
N GLN A 341 -9.09 -1.40 21.60
CA GLN A 341 -9.72 -1.91 20.38
C GLN A 341 -11.17 -2.35 20.62
N LYS A 342 -11.45 -2.98 21.77
CA LYS A 342 -12.82 -3.30 22.20
C LYS A 342 -13.70 -2.06 22.28
N ARG A 343 -13.24 -1.03 22.99
CA ARG A 343 -13.97 0.23 23.15
C ARG A 343 -14.20 0.94 21.81
N SER A 344 -13.19 0.93 20.94
CA SER A 344 -13.31 1.48 19.59
C SER A 344 -14.36 0.73 18.78
N MET A 345 -14.32 -0.60 18.75
CA MET A 345 -15.31 -1.44 18.06
C MET A 345 -16.75 -1.10 18.47
N GLU A 346 -17.03 -1.08 19.78
CA GLU A 346 -18.36 -0.76 20.33
C GLU A 346 -18.81 0.67 19.97
N THR A 347 -17.90 1.64 20.10
CA THR A 347 -18.19 3.06 19.82
C THR A 347 -18.45 3.29 18.33
N LEU A 348 -17.58 2.74 17.47
CA LEU A 348 -17.63 2.96 16.03
C LEU A 348 -18.82 2.25 15.40
N LEU A 349 -19.18 1.05 15.86
CA LEU A 349 -20.37 0.36 15.40
C LEU A 349 -21.64 1.18 15.67
N ASN A 350 -21.78 1.72 16.88
CA ASN A 350 -22.93 2.56 17.23
C ASN A 350 -22.96 3.89 16.46
N ARG A 351 -21.82 4.55 16.31
CA ARG A 351 -21.72 5.81 15.56
C ARG A 351 -22.02 5.62 14.07
N THR A 352 -21.47 4.56 13.48
CA THR A 352 -21.69 4.25 12.06
C THR A 352 -23.15 3.84 11.79
N ARG A 353 -23.77 3.03 12.65
CA ARG A 353 -25.23 2.77 12.60
C ARG A 353 -26.03 4.07 12.65
N SER A 354 -25.67 5.00 13.53
CA SER A 354 -26.39 6.26 13.70
C SER A 354 -26.28 7.18 12.49
N ILE A 355 -25.07 7.38 11.94
CA ILE A 355 -24.86 8.29 10.80
C ILE A 355 -25.45 7.72 9.50
N LEU A 356 -25.49 6.40 9.35
CA LEU A 356 -26.02 5.74 8.15
C LEU A 356 -27.54 5.60 8.13
N LYS A 357 -28.24 5.90 9.25
CA LYS A 357 -29.70 6.03 9.25
C LYS A 357 -30.15 7.09 8.25
N GLU A 358 -31.28 6.83 7.61
CA GLU A 358 -31.86 7.72 6.61
C GLU A 358 -32.02 9.15 7.15
N GLY A 359 -31.65 10.14 6.33
CA GLY A 359 -31.73 11.56 6.68
C GLY A 359 -30.63 12.09 7.61
N ASN A 360 -29.73 11.24 8.16
CA ASN A 360 -28.64 11.70 9.03
C ASN A 360 -27.38 12.14 8.28
N LEU A 361 -27.10 11.51 7.14
CA LEU A 361 -26.01 11.91 6.25
C LEU A 361 -26.60 12.61 5.01
N THR A 362 -26.74 13.93 5.10
CA THR A 362 -27.12 14.80 3.98
C THR A 362 -25.94 15.69 3.60
N GLU A 363 -25.99 16.30 2.42
CA GLU A 363 -24.95 17.22 1.93
C GLU A 363 -24.68 18.35 2.93
N GLN A 364 -25.72 19.04 3.41
CA GLN A 364 -25.60 20.11 4.40
C GLN A 364 -24.95 19.62 5.71
N LYS A 365 -25.46 18.51 6.27
CA LYS A 365 -24.94 17.96 7.53
C LYS A 365 -23.49 17.52 7.41
N LEU A 366 -23.09 17.03 6.24
CA LEU A 366 -21.70 16.69 5.93
C LEU A 366 -20.84 17.94 5.91
N LEU A 367 -21.21 18.98 5.15
CA LEU A 367 -20.49 20.26 5.07
C LEU A 367 -20.30 20.88 6.47
N ASP A 368 -21.32 20.85 7.31
CA ASP A 368 -21.27 21.37 8.68
C ASP A 368 -20.34 20.57 9.61
N ASN A 369 -20.03 19.30 9.28
CA ASN A 369 -19.33 18.37 10.18
C ASN A 369 -18.19 17.59 9.51
N ILE A 370 -17.61 18.07 8.39
CA ILE A 370 -16.55 17.37 7.65
C ILE A 370 -15.45 16.83 8.59
N PRO A 371 -14.85 17.63 9.50
CA PRO A 371 -13.76 17.13 10.33
C PRO A 371 -14.17 15.95 11.22
N LYS A 372 -15.39 15.96 11.78
CA LYS A 372 -15.90 14.89 12.65
C LYS A 372 -16.19 13.61 11.87
N VAL A 373 -16.72 13.75 10.66
CA VAL A 373 -17.06 12.62 9.79
C VAL A 373 -15.79 11.98 9.21
N THR A 374 -14.83 12.79 8.74
CA THR A 374 -13.52 12.29 8.30
C THR A 374 -12.76 11.60 9.43
N ALA A 375 -12.82 12.16 10.65
CA ALA A 375 -12.25 11.48 11.81
C ALA A 375 -12.93 10.12 12.07
N LEU A 376 -14.26 10.04 11.99
CA LEU A 376 -14.98 8.76 12.14
C LEU A 376 -14.53 7.72 11.10
N ILE A 377 -14.44 8.07 9.82
CA ILE A 377 -13.94 7.17 8.77
C ILE A 377 -12.52 6.68 9.10
N ARG A 378 -11.65 7.60 9.53
CA ARG A 378 -10.27 7.27 9.89
C ARG A 378 -10.21 6.26 11.04
N GLU A 379 -10.92 6.52 12.14
CA GLU A 379 -10.99 5.61 13.28
C GLU A 379 -11.54 4.22 12.89
N CYS A 380 -12.56 4.20 12.03
CA CYS A 380 -13.10 2.97 11.47
C CYS A 380 -12.02 2.19 10.73
N ASN A 381 -11.29 2.81 9.80
CA ASN A 381 -10.24 2.13 9.04
C ASN A 381 -9.13 1.58 9.92
N ILE A 382 -8.68 2.36 10.91
CA ILE A 382 -7.63 1.95 11.85
C ILE A 382 -8.09 0.72 12.64
N THR A 383 -9.29 0.79 13.22
CA THR A 383 -9.84 -0.29 14.05
C THR A 383 -10.12 -1.54 13.22
N VAL A 384 -10.79 -1.38 12.06
CA VAL A 384 -11.12 -2.49 11.16
C VAL A 384 -9.86 -3.20 10.68
N ARG A 385 -8.84 -2.44 10.23
CA ARG A 385 -7.56 -3.00 9.80
C ARG A 385 -6.88 -3.77 10.93
N TRP A 386 -6.81 -3.17 12.13
CA TRP A 386 -6.15 -3.81 13.26
C TRP A 386 -6.85 -5.12 13.64
N VAL A 387 -8.17 -5.11 13.81
CA VAL A 387 -8.95 -6.30 14.18
C VAL A 387 -8.83 -7.37 13.09
N MET A 388 -8.96 -7.01 11.81
CA MET A 388 -8.82 -7.95 10.69
C MET A 388 -7.47 -8.66 10.68
N LEU A 389 -6.39 -7.92 10.94
CA LEU A 389 -5.04 -8.49 10.96
C LEU A 389 -4.82 -9.40 12.18
N HIS A 390 -5.31 -9.00 13.36
CA HIS A 390 -5.03 -9.68 14.63
C HIS A 390 -6.00 -10.81 15.00
N THR A 391 -7.15 -10.91 14.34
CA THR A 391 -8.05 -12.08 14.42
C THR A 391 -7.99 -12.95 13.17
N GLY A 392 -7.35 -12.46 12.09
CA GLY A 392 -7.09 -13.21 10.88
C GLY A 392 -6.07 -14.33 11.06
N GLN A 393 -5.96 -15.22 10.06
CA GLN A 393 -4.82 -16.13 9.95
C GLN A 393 -3.78 -15.48 9.00
N PRO A 394 -2.52 -15.33 9.42
CA PRO A 394 -1.47 -14.86 8.53
C PRO A 394 -1.29 -15.78 7.31
N VAL A 395 -0.99 -15.19 6.15
CA VAL A 395 -0.67 -15.96 4.93
C VAL A 395 0.61 -16.76 5.11
N ILE A 396 1.62 -16.14 5.73
CA ILE A 396 2.87 -16.78 6.12
C ILE A 396 2.82 -17.11 7.61
N ASP A 397 2.68 -18.39 7.92
CA ASP A 397 2.69 -18.91 9.29
C ASP A 397 3.76 -19.99 9.43
N VAL A 398 5.02 -19.58 9.25
CA VAL A 398 6.17 -20.48 9.18
C VAL A 398 7.16 -20.13 10.29
N GLY A 399 7.50 -21.13 11.12
CA GLY A 399 8.61 -21.05 12.08
C GLY A 399 8.58 -22.17 13.11
N SER A 400 9.22 -21.98 14.26
CA SER A 400 9.36 -23.04 15.25
C SER A 400 8.02 -23.46 15.85
N ALA A 401 7.87 -24.74 16.23
CA ALA A 401 6.64 -25.22 16.85
C ALA A 401 6.27 -24.42 18.11
N ALA A 402 7.28 -23.90 18.83
CA ALA A 402 7.10 -23.05 20.00
C ALA A 402 6.59 -21.65 19.62
N SER A 403 7.16 -21.00 18.60
CA SER A 403 6.72 -19.67 18.14
C SER A 403 5.30 -19.73 17.58
N LEU A 404 4.97 -20.76 16.79
CA LEU A 404 3.64 -21.00 16.25
C LEU A 404 2.59 -21.16 17.36
N LYS A 405 2.90 -21.96 18.38
CA LYS A 405 2.03 -22.13 19.55
C LYS A 405 1.81 -20.79 20.26
N LYS A 406 2.85 -19.99 20.45
CA LYS A 406 2.76 -18.67 21.09
C LYS A 406 1.90 -17.70 20.26
N CYS A 407 2.05 -17.69 18.93
CA CYS A 407 1.23 -16.86 18.05
C CYS A 407 -0.26 -17.18 18.18
N ARG A 408 -0.62 -18.48 18.24
CA ARG A 408 -2.01 -18.92 18.47
C ARG A 408 -2.54 -18.47 19.83
N GLN A 409 -1.74 -18.62 20.89
CA GLN A 409 -2.12 -18.18 22.24
C GLN A 409 -2.37 -16.67 22.30
N VAL A 410 -1.53 -15.87 21.64
CA VAL A 410 -1.73 -14.41 21.57
C VAL A 410 -3.01 -14.06 20.80
N LYS A 411 -3.27 -14.75 19.69
CA LYS A 411 -4.51 -14.57 18.93
C LYS A 411 -5.75 -14.92 19.76
N GLU A 412 -5.77 -16.08 20.41
CA GLU A 412 -6.87 -16.52 21.27
C GLU A 412 -7.11 -15.53 22.43
N LEU A 413 -6.04 -15.00 23.02
CA LEU A 413 -6.11 -13.96 24.04
C LEU A 413 -6.78 -12.69 23.50
N ILE A 414 -6.37 -12.22 22.31
CA ILE A 414 -6.94 -11.03 21.68
C ILE A 414 -8.42 -11.25 21.39
N GLU A 415 -8.79 -12.36 20.75
CA GLU A 415 -10.19 -12.69 20.43
C GLU A 415 -11.06 -12.71 21.69
N SER A 416 -10.55 -13.27 22.78
CA SER A 416 -11.20 -13.29 24.09
C SER A 416 -11.34 -11.89 24.70
N ASP A 417 -10.25 -11.13 24.79
CA ASP A 417 -10.21 -9.84 25.50
C ASP A 417 -11.04 -8.77 24.76
N ILE A 418 -11.07 -8.80 23.43
CA ILE A 418 -11.92 -7.89 22.64
C ILE A 418 -13.38 -8.34 22.55
N ASP A 419 -13.75 -9.51 23.09
CA ASP A 419 -15.06 -10.13 22.92
C ASP A 419 -15.45 -10.22 21.42
N PHE A 420 -14.58 -10.84 20.63
CA PHE A 420 -14.68 -10.81 19.17
C PHE A 420 -15.96 -11.48 18.66
N LYS A 421 -16.81 -10.67 18.00
CA LYS A 421 -18.05 -11.12 17.36
C LYS A 421 -17.97 -10.88 15.86
N GLY A 422 -17.80 -11.95 15.09
CA GLY A 422 -17.63 -11.87 13.64
C GLY A 422 -18.74 -11.13 12.90
N ILE A 423 -20.00 -11.27 13.35
CA ILE A 423 -21.15 -10.58 12.75
C ILE A 423 -21.08 -9.06 12.97
N GLU A 424 -20.80 -8.62 14.20
CA GLU A 424 -20.68 -7.20 14.53
C GLU A 424 -19.48 -6.55 13.84
N PHE A 425 -18.37 -7.29 13.75
CA PHE A 425 -17.19 -6.86 12.99
C PHE A 425 -17.48 -6.73 11.50
N PHE A 426 -18.16 -7.70 10.90
CA PHE A 426 -18.56 -7.63 9.50
C PHE A 426 -19.51 -6.45 9.24
N GLU A 427 -20.44 -6.17 10.15
CA GLU A 427 -21.30 -5.00 10.07
C GLU A 427 -20.49 -3.69 10.14
N LEU A 428 -19.51 -3.58 11.05
CA LEU A 428 -18.65 -2.39 11.11
C LEU A 428 -17.86 -2.20 9.81
N LEU A 429 -17.32 -3.28 9.23
CA LEU A 429 -16.64 -3.24 7.94
C LEU A 429 -17.58 -2.73 6.83
N LEU A 430 -18.79 -3.27 6.74
CA LEU A 430 -19.79 -2.87 5.75
C LEU A 430 -20.21 -1.40 5.94
N ASN A 431 -20.46 -1.00 7.18
CA ASN A 431 -20.83 0.37 7.52
C ASN A 431 -19.69 1.35 7.16
N THR A 432 -18.44 0.96 7.39
CA THR A 432 -17.27 1.76 7.02
C THR A 432 -17.20 1.98 5.52
N ALA A 433 -17.28 0.89 4.73
CA ALA A 433 -17.27 0.98 3.27
C ALA A 433 -18.45 1.81 2.74
N GLN A 434 -19.66 1.63 3.28
CA GLN A 434 -20.84 2.40 2.88
C GLN A 434 -20.68 3.89 3.20
N LEU A 435 -20.13 4.22 4.37
CA LEU A 435 -19.89 5.60 4.79
C LEU A 435 -18.90 6.30 3.85
N GLU A 436 -17.79 5.64 3.54
CA GLU A 436 -16.78 6.15 2.60
C GLU A 436 -17.35 6.43 1.21
N VAL A 437 -18.10 5.48 0.66
CA VAL A 437 -18.72 5.62 -0.66
C VAL A 437 -19.70 6.79 -0.69
N LYS A 438 -20.63 6.85 0.28
CA LYS A 438 -21.62 7.94 0.36
C LYS A 438 -20.95 9.31 0.48
N ILE A 439 -19.93 9.45 1.32
CA ILE A 439 -19.23 10.72 1.51
C ILE A 439 -18.45 11.10 0.25
N ARG A 440 -17.74 10.15 -0.35
CA ARG A 440 -17.02 10.37 -1.60
C ARG A 440 -17.97 10.83 -2.71
N GLU A 441 -19.15 10.23 -2.83
CA GLU A 441 -20.15 10.62 -3.82
C GLU A 441 -20.71 12.03 -3.58
N ILE A 442 -21.00 12.38 -2.32
CA ILE A 442 -21.46 13.73 -1.97
C ILE A 442 -20.36 14.77 -2.27
N LEU A 443 -19.12 14.53 -1.82
CA LEU A 443 -17.99 15.43 -2.05
C LEU A 443 -17.64 15.55 -3.53
N LYS A 444 -17.66 14.44 -4.28
CA LYS A 444 -17.42 14.46 -5.73
C LYS A 444 -18.47 15.31 -6.43
N ARG A 445 -19.74 15.13 -6.11
CA ARG A 445 -20.83 15.95 -6.66
C ARG A 445 -20.65 17.44 -6.33
N LEU A 446 -20.30 17.76 -5.09
CA LEU A 446 -20.02 19.14 -4.67
C LEU A 446 -18.85 19.76 -5.44
N LEU A 447 -17.83 18.98 -5.77
CA LEU A 447 -16.69 19.43 -6.58
C LEU A 447 -17.08 19.60 -8.05
N ASP A 448 -17.82 18.65 -8.61
CA ASP A 448 -18.28 18.67 -10.00
C ASP A 448 -19.24 19.86 -10.24
N GLU A 449 -20.15 20.13 -9.30
CA GLU A 449 -21.12 21.24 -9.35
C GLU A 449 -20.56 22.57 -8.79
N ARG A 450 -19.29 22.61 -8.33
CA ARG A 450 -18.72 23.75 -7.60
C ARG A 450 -18.84 25.07 -8.36
N GLN A 451 -18.46 25.06 -9.63
CA GLN A 451 -18.45 26.26 -10.46
C GLN A 451 -19.87 26.73 -10.80
N GLU A 452 -20.75 25.81 -11.18
CA GLU A 452 -22.14 26.11 -11.50
C GLU A 452 -22.88 26.70 -10.29
N ARG A 453 -22.72 26.08 -9.11
CA ARG A 453 -23.31 26.57 -7.86
C ARG A 453 -22.74 27.94 -7.47
N TRP A 454 -21.44 28.15 -7.62
CA TRP A 454 -20.81 29.45 -7.37
C TRP A 454 -21.44 30.55 -8.24
N ASP A 455 -21.54 30.31 -9.55
CA ASP A 455 -22.08 31.29 -10.48
C ASP A 455 -23.58 31.54 -10.22
N SER A 456 -24.33 30.48 -9.90
CA SER A 456 -25.75 30.57 -9.53
C SER A 456 -25.95 31.42 -8.27
N PHE A 457 -25.25 31.11 -7.17
CA PHE A 457 -25.38 31.85 -5.91
C PHE A 457 -24.88 33.29 -6.01
N LYS A 458 -23.79 33.51 -6.73
CA LYS A 458 -23.27 34.87 -6.99
C LYS A 458 -24.28 35.71 -7.78
N LYS A 459 -24.91 35.12 -8.79
CA LYS A 459 -25.96 35.77 -9.59
C LYS A 459 -27.17 36.08 -8.72
N GLU A 460 -27.66 35.11 -7.95
CA GLU A 460 -28.83 35.24 -7.08
C GLU A 460 -28.63 36.32 -6.02
N ALA A 461 -27.45 36.35 -5.37
CA ALA A 461 -27.10 37.39 -4.39
C ALA A 461 -27.02 38.78 -5.04
N CYS A 462 -26.43 38.90 -6.23
CA CYS A 462 -26.42 40.16 -6.99
C CYS A 462 -27.82 40.64 -7.35
N GLU A 463 -28.70 39.75 -7.81
CA GLU A 463 -30.09 40.07 -8.17
C GLU A 463 -30.88 40.54 -6.94
N ARG A 464 -30.76 39.85 -5.79
CA ARG A 464 -31.42 40.24 -4.54
C ARG A 464 -30.96 41.61 -4.02
N VAL A 465 -29.65 41.86 -4.04
CA VAL A 465 -29.10 43.17 -3.63
C VAL A 465 -29.53 44.28 -4.58
N GLN A 466 -29.63 44.00 -5.89
CA GLN A 466 -30.14 44.95 -6.87
C GLN A 466 -31.62 45.27 -6.63
N ASP A 467 -32.46 44.28 -6.33
CA ASP A 467 -33.86 44.50 -6.00
C ASP A 467 -34.04 45.32 -4.72
N LEU A 468 -33.18 45.12 -3.71
CA LEU A 468 -33.12 45.99 -2.52
C LEU A 468 -32.72 47.43 -2.89
N ALA A 469 -31.72 47.60 -3.76
CA ALA A 469 -31.31 48.92 -4.23
C ALA A 469 -32.44 49.66 -4.97
N ASP A 470 -33.16 48.97 -5.85
CA ASP A 470 -34.29 49.49 -6.63
C ASP A 470 -35.49 49.84 -5.74
N ALA A 471 -35.73 49.04 -4.69
CA ALA A 471 -36.78 49.27 -3.71
C ALA A 471 -36.57 50.60 -2.95
N TYR A 472 -35.33 50.90 -2.58
CA TYR A 472 -34.99 52.15 -1.88
C TYR A 472 -34.76 53.36 -2.82
N SER A 473 -34.48 53.15 -4.12
CA SER A 473 -34.38 54.23 -5.11
C SER A 473 -35.74 54.86 -5.44
N GLY A 474 -36.82 54.07 -5.27
CA GLY A 474 -38.19 54.45 -5.60
C GLY A 474 -38.61 54.11 -7.04
N GLU A 475 -37.78 53.36 -7.78
CA GLU A 475 -38.06 52.93 -9.16
C GLU A 475 -38.99 51.71 -9.23
N LYS A 476 -38.94 50.82 -8.23
CA LYS A 476 -39.87 49.69 -8.08
C LYS A 476 -40.63 49.82 -6.74
N PRO A 477 -41.97 49.90 -6.73
CA PRO A 477 -42.74 50.01 -5.49
C PRO A 477 -42.78 48.67 -4.74
N PHE A 478 -41.77 48.41 -3.91
CA PHE A 478 -41.82 47.36 -2.89
C PHE A 478 -42.67 47.84 -1.71
N GLY A 479 -43.99 47.67 -1.79
CA GLY A 479 -44.93 48.03 -0.71
C GLY A 479 -44.90 49.52 -0.33
N LYS A 480 -45.12 49.84 0.95
CA LYS A 480 -45.10 51.21 1.51
C LYS A 480 -43.69 51.66 1.96
N MET A 481 -42.64 51.36 1.19
CA MET A 481 -41.30 51.81 1.55
C MET A 481 -41.05 53.28 1.21
N LYS A 482 -40.37 53.99 2.12
CA LYS A 482 -39.91 55.36 1.89
C LYS A 482 -38.61 55.32 1.11
N LYS A 483 -38.54 56.11 0.03
CA LYS A 483 -37.31 56.33 -0.74
C LYS A 483 -36.15 56.72 0.18
N ASN A 484 -35.01 56.07 0.00
CA ASN A 484 -33.76 56.35 0.71
C ASN A 484 -32.56 56.19 -0.22
N ASP A 485 -32.07 57.30 -0.76
CA ASP A 485 -30.98 57.32 -1.73
C ASP A 485 -29.62 56.85 -1.16
N SER A 486 -29.40 56.99 0.15
CA SER A 486 -28.15 56.51 0.77
C SER A 486 -28.14 54.99 0.89
N LEU A 487 -29.26 54.37 1.28
CA LEU A 487 -29.40 52.91 1.31
C LEU A 487 -29.34 52.30 -0.08
N SER A 488 -29.99 52.91 -1.07
CA SER A 488 -29.93 52.45 -2.47
C SER A 488 -28.48 52.41 -2.98
N LYS A 489 -27.72 53.49 -2.79
CA LYS A 489 -26.29 53.54 -3.15
C LYS A 489 -25.44 52.55 -2.37
N TRP A 490 -25.78 52.27 -1.12
CA TRP A 490 -25.09 51.30 -0.29
C TRP A 490 -25.29 49.87 -0.82
N PHE A 491 -26.53 49.47 -1.11
CA PHE A 491 -26.82 48.16 -1.73
C PHE A 491 -26.14 48.02 -3.10
N LEU A 492 -26.15 49.06 -3.95
CA LEU A 492 -25.39 49.05 -5.22
C LEU A 492 -23.88 48.86 -5.02
N ASN A 493 -23.33 49.30 -3.88
CA ASN A 493 -21.93 49.07 -3.55
C ASN A 493 -21.69 47.62 -3.11
N ILE A 494 -22.58 47.05 -2.31
CA ILE A 494 -22.55 45.62 -1.93
C ILE A 494 -22.59 44.74 -3.18
N GLY A 495 -23.50 45.00 -4.13
CA GLY A 495 -23.57 44.25 -5.39
C GLY A 495 -22.29 44.31 -6.23
N ARG A 496 -21.61 45.47 -6.24
CA ARG A 496 -20.28 45.61 -6.89
C ARG A 496 -19.21 44.77 -6.20
N GLU A 497 -19.21 44.69 -4.87
CA GLU A 497 -18.27 43.84 -4.12
C GLU A 497 -18.56 42.34 -4.32
N ILE A 498 -19.83 41.92 -4.35
CA ILE A 498 -20.22 40.54 -4.69
C ILE A 498 -19.71 40.16 -6.09
N THR A 499 -19.83 41.07 -7.07
CA THR A 499 -19.38 40.83 -8.45
C THR A 499 -17.86 40.59 -8.55
N LYS A 500 -17.06 41.15 -7.63
CA LYS A 500 -15.60 40.95 -7.58
C LYS A 500 -15.18 39.60 -6.97
N LEU A 501 -16.10 38.87 -6.33
CA LEU A 501 -15.77 37.57 -5.75
C LEU A 501 -15.32 36.59 -6.84
N SER A 502 -14.23 35.88 -6.57
CA SER A 502 -13.59 34.93 -7.49
C SER A 502 -13.55 33.53 -6.89
N ASN A 503 -13.77 32.52 -7.73
CA ASN A 503 -13.70 31.10 -7.38
C ASN A 503 -12.33 30.47 -7.71
N GLU A 504 -11.34 31.28 -8.11
CA GLU A 504 -10.00 30.77 -8.39
C GLU A 504 -9.26 30.40 -7.11
N ASP A 505 -8.54 29.27 -7.12
CA ASP A 505 -7.89 28.73 -5.91
C ASP A 505 -6.90 29.71 -5.24
N LYS A 506 -6.27 30.60 -6.02
CA LYS A 506 -5.37 31.65 -5.50
C LYS A 506 -6.08 32.77 -4.76
N GLU A 507 -7.36 33.01 -5.08
CA GLU A 507 -8.16 34.11 -4.54
C GLU A 507 -9.22 33.63 -3.54
N LEU A 508 -9.44 32.32 -3.42
CA LEU A 508 -10.45 31.69 -2.57
C LEU A 508 -10.40 32.16 -1.11
N SER A 509 -9.21 32.35 -0.53
CA SER A 509 -9.07 32.87 0.84
C SER A 509 -9.50 34.33 0.97
N VAL A 510 -9.22 35.15 -0.04
CA VAL A 510 -9.60 36.57 -0.08
C VAL A 510 -11.10 36.69 -0.30
N SER A 511 -11.65 35.98 -1.28
CA SER A 511 -13.09 35.88 -1.53
C SER A 511 -13.84 35.41 -0.28
N GLY A 512 -13.33 34.40 0.43
CA GLY A 512 -13.92 33.91 1.68
C GLY A 512 -13.98 34.98 2.79
N ARG A 513 -12.91 35.77 2.97
CA ARG A 513 -12.92 36.89 3.93
C ARG A 513 -13.89 37.99 3.52
N ASN A 514 -13.95 38.30 2.23
CA ASN A 514 -14.87 39.32 1.70
C ASN A 514 -16.33 38.89 1.89
N ILE A 515 -16.66 37.61 1.68
CA ILE A 515 -18.01 37.07 1.95
C ILE A 515 -18.39 37.30 3.41
N ILE A 516 -17.50 36.97 4.36
CA ILE A 516 -17.76 37.19 5.80
C ILE A 516 -18.02 38.68 6.09
N GLN A 517 -17.22 39.58 5.51
CA GLN A 517 -17.41 41.03 5.68
C GLN A 517 -18.73 41.51 5.08
N LEU A 518 -19.14 40.99 3.93
CA LEU A 518 -20.40 41.34 3.28
C LEU A 518 -21.61 40.87 4.10
N ILE A 519 -21.55 39.64 4.64
CA ILE A 519 -22.58 39.10 5.55
C ILE A 519 -22.70 40.00 6.78
N GLN A 520 -21.58 40.31 7.44
CA GLN A 520 -21.59 41.16 8.62
C GLN A 520 -22.14 42.57 8.31
N ALA A 521 -21.77 43.15 7.16
CA ALA A 521 -22.27 44.45 6.74
C ALA A 521 -23.79 44.46 6.48
N LEU A 522 -24.34 43.37 5.93
CA LEU A 522 -25.78 43.20 5.75
C LEU A 522 -26.50 43.05 7.10
N GLU A 523 -25.96 42.28 8.03
CA GLU A 523 -26.50 42.14 9.40
C GLU A 523 -26.52 43.48 10.15
N GLU A 524 -25.41 44.25 10.10
CA GLU A 524 -25.32 45.56 10.76
C GLU A 524 -26.31 46.57 10.18
N VAL A 525 -26.47 46.63 8.85
CA VAL A 525 -27.44 47.54 8.21
C VAL A 525 -28.88 47.17 8.54
N GLN A 526 -29.18 45.88 8.75
CA GLN A 526 -30.49 45.45 9.21
C GLN A 526 -30.85 46.05 10.58
N ASP A 527 -29.88 46.11 11.49
CA ASP A 527 -30.04 46.61 12.86
C ASP A 527 -30.05 48.14 12.94
N PHE A 528 -29.14 48.83 12.23
CA PHE A 528 -29.00 50.29 12.29
C PHE A 528 -30.18 51.06 11.67
N HIS A 529 -30.83 50.49 10.65
CA HIS A 529 -31.91 51.15 9.91
C HIS A 529 -33.31 50.64 10.27
N ASP A 530 -33.44 49.78 11.28
CA ASP A 530 -34.72 49.20 11.73
C ASP A 530 -35.44 48.46 10.57
N LEU A 531 -34.66 47.94 9.62
CA LEU A 531 -35.14 47.29 8.38
C LEU A 531 -35.86 45.99 8.67
N SER A 532 -35.60 45.42 9.84
CA SER A 532 -36.28 44.27 10.44
C SER A 532 -37.81 44.48 10.59
N LYS A 533 -38.31 45.72 10.56
CA LYS A 533 -39.74 46.04 10.59
C LYS A 533 -40.47 45.72 9.29
N ASN A 534 -39.76 45.67 8.17
CA ASN A 534 -40.34 45.23 6.90
C ASN A 534 -39.97 43.77 6.65
N MET A 535 -40.93 42.88 6.86
CA MET A 535 -40.74 41.43 6.76
C MET A 535 -40.19 40.99 5.39
N GLN A 536 -40.55 41.68 4.31
CA GLN A 536 -40.12 41.36 2.95
C GLN A 536 -38.69 41.81 2.66
N VAL A 537 -38.25 42.93 3.25
CA VAL A 537 -36.84 43.37 3.20
C VAL A 537 -35.97 42.45 4.03
N LYS A 538 -36.43 42.13 5.25
CA LYS A 538 -35.74 41.19 6.13
C LYS A 538 -35.57 39.82 5.46
N GLN A 539 -36.60 39.32 4.80
CA GLN A 539 -36.53 38.05 4.08
C GLN A 539 -35.52 38.11 2.93
N ASN A 540 -35.58 39.14 2.07
CA ASN A 540 -34.60 39.30 0.99
C ASN A 540 -33.16 39.43 1.52
N MET A 541 -32.94 40.11 2.65
CA MET A 541 -31.62 40.24 3.27
C MET A 541 -31.11 38.93 3.88
N VAL A 542 -31.98 38.10 4.46
CA VAL A 542 -31.61 36.78 5.01
C VAL A 542 -31.34 35.76 3.91
N GLU A 543 -32.02 35.88 2.77
CA GLU A 543 -31.81 35.00 1.61
C GLU A 543 -30.63 35.43 0.73
N THR A 544 -30.16 36.68 0.85
CA THR A 544 -28.94 37.17 0.18
C THR A 544 -27.71 36.67 0.90
#